data_AF-M6GIR2-F1
#
_entry.id   AF-M6GIR2-F1
#
_cell.length_a   1.000
_cell.length_b   1.000
_cell.length_c   1.000
_cell.angle_alpha   90.00
_cell.angle_beta   90.00
_cell.angle_gamma   90.00
#
_symmetry.space_group_name_H-M   'P 1'
#
loop_
_entity.id
_entity.type
_entity.pdbx_description
1 polymer ?
#
loop_
_entity_poly.entity_id
_entity_poly.type
_entity_poly.pdbx_seq_one_letter_code
_entity_poly.pdbx_strand_id
1 'polypeptide(L)'
;MIHSILVEEGWKVFAKTTGSTASLLFPNRSESFIFRNKISIEEQKSFLRFAVNNDAQAIVLECMAVQPQYQRDSEELLICATHGVITNIRPDHWEWTDTEEKILEGFKKQFLIMEF
;
A
#
# COMPACT_ATOMS: atom_id res chain seq x y z
N MET A 1 11.86 1.75 0.28
CA MET A 1 12.65 1.41 1.48
C MET A 1 12.31 0.01 2.01
N ILE A 2 11.09 -0.25 2.52
CA ILE A 2 10.71 -1.54 3.14
C ILE A 2 10.95 -2.75 2.20
N HIS A 3 10.51 -2.66 0.94
CA HIS A 3 10.76 -3.69 -0.07
C HIS A 3 12.25 -4.07 -0.15
N SER A 4 13.13 -3.07 -0.29
CA SER A 4 14.58 -3.29 -0.44
C SER A 4 15.21 -3.94 0.80
N ILE A 5 14.74 -3.60 2.00
CA ILE A 5 15.23 -4.19 3.26
C ILE A 5 14.86 -5.68 3.32
N LEU A 6 13.60 -6.02 3.05
CA LEU A 6 13.16 -7.41 3.08
C LEU A 6 13.83 -8.27 1.99
N VAL A 7 14.05 -7.69 0.81
CA VAL A 7 14.83 -8.37 -0.26
C VAL A 7 16.29 -8.57 0.15
N GLU A 8 16.90 -7.63 0.89
CA GLU A 8 18.26 -7.78 1.42
C GLU A 8 18.36 -8.96 2.39
N GLU A 9 17.32 -9.15 3.23
CA GLU A 9 17.18 -10.30 4.13
C GLU A 9 16.85 -11.61 3.41
N GLY A 10 16.82 -11.62 2.08
CA GLY A 10 16.64 -12.82 1.25
C GLY A 10 15.19 -13.23 1.02
N TRP A 11 14.21 -12.36 1.33
CA TRP A 11 12.79 -12.67 1.11
C TRP A 11 12.39 -12.41 -0.35
N LYS A 12 11.52 -13.27 -0.90
CA LYS A 12 10.84 -13.06 -2.18
C LYS A 12 9.72 -12.05 -2.00
N VAL A 13 10.05 -10.78 -2.18
CA VAL A 13 9.12 -9.65 -1.95
C VAL A 13 8.66 -9.06 -3.26
N PHE A 14 7.36 -8.82 -3.37
CA PHE A 14 6.77 -8.00 -4.42
C PHE A 14 6.21 -6.73 -3.79
N ALA A 15 6.35 -5.60 -4.46
CA ALA A 15 5.73 -4.37 -4.01
C ALA A 15 5.04 -3.63 -5.14
N LYS A 16 4.08 -2.81 -4.76
CA LYS A 16 3.38 -1.93 -5.69
C LYS A 16 3.23 -0.54 -5.08
N THR A 17 3.70 0.45 -5.83
CA THR A 17 3.46 1.87 -5.54
C THR A 17 2.19 2.34 -6.26
N THR A 18 1.65 3.45 -5.79
CA THR A 18 0.44 4.08 -6.31
C THR A 18 0.77 5.52 -6.76
N GLY A 19 -0.23 6.35 -7.03
CA GLY A 19 -0.02 7.71 -7.55
C GLY A 19 0.08 7.80 -9.09
N SER A 20 0.52 8.96 -9.58
CA SER A 20 0.58 9.24 -11.04
C SER A 20 1.56 8.33 -11.79
N THR A 21 2.58 7.83 -11.10
CA THR A 21 3.60 6.94 -11.66
C THR A 21 3.68 5.69 -10.79
N ALA A 22 2.66 4.84 -10.91
CA ALA A 22 2.65 3.56 -10.21
C ALA A 22 3.64 2.58 -10.83
N SER A 23 4.26 1.77 -9.99
CA SER A 23 5.25 0.78 -10.37
C SER A 23 5.07 -0.51 -9.60
N LEU A 24 5.51 -1.60 -10.21
CA LEU A 24 5.74 -2.90 -9.58
C LEU A 24 7.24 -3.05 -9.29
N LEU A 25 7.56 -3.43 -8.07
CA LEU A 25 8.91 -3.80 -7.64
C LEU A 25 8.99 -5.31 -7.45
N PHE A 26 10.07 -5.90 -7.96
CA PHE A 26 10.27 -7.35 -8.02
C PHE A 26 11.39 -7.80 -7.07
N PRO A 27 11.44 -9.12 -6.72
CA PRO A 27 12.46 -9.66 -5.81
C PRO A 27 13.90 -9.46 -6.27
N ASN A 28 14.14 -9.36 -7.58
CA ASN A 28 15.46 -9.07 -8.16
C ASN A 28 15.79 -7.56 -8.16
N ARG A 29 14.99 -6.73 -7.47
CA ARG A 29 15.09 -5.27 -7.41
C ARG A 29 14.84 -4.55 -8.73
N SER A 30 14.32 -5.25 -9.75
CA SER A 30 13.85 -4.58 -10.95
C SER A 30 12.53 -3.86 -10.67
N GLU A 31 12.24 -2.86 -11.50
CA GLU A 31 11.02 -2.05 -11.44
C GLU A 31 10.32 -2.08 -12.81
N SER A 32 8.99 -2.11 -12.80
CA SER A 32 8.16 -1.97 -14.01
C SER A 32 7.04 -0.97 -13.79
N PHE A 33 6.99 0.05 -14.65
CA PHE A 33 5.94 1.06 -14.60
C PHE A 33 4.59 0.51 -15.07
N ILE A 34 3.53 0.90 -14.37
CA ILE A 34 2.16 0.55 -14.73
C ILE A 34 1.56 1.67 -15.57
N PHE A 35 1.41 1.42 -16.87
CA PHE A 35 0.63 2.30 -17.74
C PHE A 35 -0.87 2.07 -17.52
N ARG A 36 -1.60 3.12 -17.13
CA ARG A 36 -3.03 3.05 -16.85
C ARG A 36 -3.73 4.36 -17.18
N ASN A 37 -4.99 4.26 -17.62
CA ASN A 37 -5.84 5.42 -17.89
C ASN A 37 -6.60 5.90 -16.64
N LYS A 38 -6.82 5.00 -15.66
CA LYS A 38 -7.50 5.27 -14.39
C LYS A 38 -6.94 4.38 -13.28
N ILE A 39 -6.94 4.89 -12.05
CA ILE A 39 -6.62 4.12 -10.85
C ILE A 39 -7.83 3.26 -10.51
N SER A 40 -7.63 1.96 -10.26
CA SER A 40 -8.70 0.99 -10.03
C SER A 40 -8.34 0.02 -8.91
N ILE A 41 -9.34 -0.34 -8.10
CA ILE A 41 -9.22 -1.40 -7.09
C ILE A 41 -8.92 -2.77 -7.72
N GLU A 42 -9.33 -2.99 -8.97
CA GLU A 42 -9.06 -4.24 -9.68
C GLU A 42 -7.57 -4.42 -9.98
N GLU A 43 -6.83 -3.32 -10.11
CA GLU A 43 -5.39 -3.33 -10.27
C GLU A 43 -4.68 -3.77 -8.98
N GLN A 44 -5.21 -3.42 -7.81
CA GLN A 44 -4.72 -3.92 -6.52
C GLN A 44 -4.98 -5.43 -6.39
N LYS A 45 -6.22 -5.87 -6.68
CA LYS A 45 -6.60 -7.29 -6.67
C LYS A 45 -5.74 -8.14 -7.61
N SER A 46 -5.50 -7.65 -8.83
CA SER A 46 -4.69 -8.35 -9.82
C SER A 46 -3.24 -8.46 -9.41
N PHE A 47 -2.68 -7.41 -8.81
CA PHE A 47 -1.34 -7.45 -8.24
C PHE A 47 -1.22 -8.45 -7.09
N LEU A 48 -2.16 -8.47 -6.14
CA LEU A 48 -2.17 -9.42 -5.04
C LEU A 48 -2.20 -10.87 -5.56
N ARG A 49 -3.09 -11.17 -6.52
CA ARG A 49 -3.15 -12.49 -7.17
C ARG A 49 -1.84 -12.83 -7.88
N PHE A 50 -1.26 -11.87 -8.59
CA PHE A 50 0.04 -12.06 -9.24
C PHE A 50 1.14 -12.41 -8.23
N ALA A 51 1.25 -11.69 -7.12
CA ALA A 51 2.26 -11.94 -6.10
C ALA A 51 2.07 -13.32 -5.44
N VAL A 52 0.84 -13.68 -5.09
CA VAL A 52 0.51 -15.01 -4.52
C VAL A 52 0.83 -16.14 -5.51
N ASN A 53 0.46 -15.99 -6.78
CA ASN A 53 0.75 -16.99 -7.82
C ASN A 53 2.25 -17.09 -8.13
N ASN A 54 3.07 -16.16 -7.64
CA ASN A 54 4.51 -16.18 -7.73
C ASN A 54 5.16 -16.45 -6.36
N ASP A 55 4.48 -17.13 -5.44
CA ASP A 55 5.02 -17.57 -4.14
C ASP A 55 5.64 -16.44 -3.31
N ALA A 56 5.05 -15.25 -3.33
CA ALA A 56 5.53 -14.12 -2.53
C ALA A 56 5.62 -14.50 -1.04
N GLN A 57 6.77 -14.25 -0.43
CA GLN A 57 6.97 -14.41 1.03
C GLN A 57 6.54 -13.15 1.79
N ALA A 58 6.62 -11.99 1.14
CA ALA A 58 6.04 -10.75 1.63
C ALA A 58 5.52 -9.90 0.47
N ILE A 59 4.53 -9.07 0.77
CA ILE A 59 3.96 -8.10 -0.16
C ILE A 59 4.01 -6.73 0.53
N VAL A 60 4.50 -5.71 -0.16
CA VAL A 60 4.52 -4.32 0.33
C VAL A 60 3.61 -3.48 -0.56
N LEU A 61 2.61 -2.82 0.04
CA LEU A 61 1.63 -2.03 -0.67
C LEU A 61 1.55 -0.62 -0.13
N GLU A 62 1.39 0.33 -1.05
CA GLU A 62 0.97 1.68 -0.72
C GLU A 62 -0.56 1.79 -0.75
N CYS A 63 -1.13 2.51 0.22
CA CYS A 63 -2.56 2.83 0.30
C CYS A 63 -2.75 4.34 0.12
N MET A 64 -3.48 4.74 -0.93
CA MET A 64 -3.84 6.13 -1.21
C MET A 64 -5.35 6.41 -1.03
N ALA A 65 -6.06 5.57 -0.27
CA ALA A 65 -7.45 5.86 0.04
C ALA A 65 -7.52 7.14 0.89
N VAL A 66 -8.18 8.19 0.40
CA VAL A 66 -8.28 9.48 1.11
C VAL A 66 -9.37 9.44 2.19
N GLN A 67 -10.50 8.78 1.88
CA GLN A 67 -11.63 8.73 2.81
C GLN A 67 -11.43 7.61 3.84
N PRO A 68 -11.67 7.87 5.14
CA PRO A 68 -11.50 6.86 6.20
C PRO A 68 -12.31 5.58 6.00
N GLN A 69 -13.47 5.66 5.34
CA GLN A 69 -14.25 4.46 5.01
C GLN A 69 -13.52 3.56 4.01
N TYR A 70 -12.95 4.12 2.93
CA TYR A 70 -12.23 3.34 1.94
C TYR A 70 -10.92 2.78 2.47
N GLN A 71 -10.27 3.49 3.40
CA GLN A 71 -9.10 2.95 4.12
C GLN A 71 -9.49 1.68 4.90
N ARG A 72 -10.58 1.75 5.67
CA ARG A 72 -11.12 0.61 6.43
C ARG A 72 -11.56 -0.53 5.53
N ASP A 73 -12.35 -0.25 4.49
CA ASP A 73 -12.83 -1.28 3.56
C ASP A 73 -11.67 -1.96 2.83
N SER A 74 -10.66 -1.19 2.42
CA SER A 74 -9.45 -1.75 1.81
C SER A 74 -8.74 -2.70 2.77
N GLU A 75 -8.60 -2.31 4.03
CA GLU A 75 -7.92 -3.12 5.03
C GLU A 75 -8.72 -4.38 5.40
N GLU A 76 -10.02 -4.24 5.69
CA GLU A 76 -10.86 -5.32 6.20
C GLU A 76 -11.33 -6.30 5.11
N LEU A 77 -11.45 -5.86 3.85
CA LEU A 77 -12.06 -6.65 2.78
C LEU A 77 -11.09 -7.07 1.66
N LEU A 78 -9.94 -6.41 1.54
CA LEU A 78 -9.03 -6.63 0.41
C LEU A 78 -7.59 -6.96 0.81
N ILE A 79 -6.96 -6.08 1.59
CA ILE A 79 -5.52 -6.17 1.86
C ILE A 79 -5.24 -7.09 3.05
N CYS A 80 -6.00 -6.96 4.13
CA CYS A 80 -5.81 -7.72 5.38
C CYS A 80 -4.34 -7.73 5.81
N ALA A 81 -3.72 -6.54 5.94
CA ALA A 81 -2.31 -6.39 6.19
C ALA A 81 -1.93 -6.96 7.56
N THR A 82 -0.79 -7.65 7.62
CA THR A 82 -0.23 -8.07 8.91
C THR A 82 0.35 -6.88 9.69
N HIS A 83 0.82 -5.86 8.97
CA HIS A 83 1.43 -4.66 9.52
C HIS A 83 1.03 -3.45 8.67
N GLY A 84 0.48 -2.42 9.31
CA GLY A 84 0.34 -1.09 8.75
C GLY A 84 1.48 -0.18 9.20
N VAL A 85 2.00 0.64 8.28
CA VAL A 85 3.03 1.64 8.55
C VAL A 85 2.50 3.01 8.15
N ILE A 86 2.42 3.93 9.12
CA ILE A 86 2.10 5.34 8.87
C ILE A 86 3.41 6.10 8.77
N THR A 87 3.70 6.70 7.61
CA THR A 87 4.93 7.49 7.42
C THR A 87 4.74 8.95 7.81
N ASN A 88 3.52 9.47 7.62
CA ASN A 88 3.11 10.81 7.98
C ASN A 88 1.57 10.91 7.92
N ILE A 89 1.01 11.93 8.57
CA ILE A 89 -0.40 12.31 8.46
C ILE A 89 -0.42 13.79 8.13
N ARG A 90 -1.03 14.14 7.00
CA ARG A 90 -1.20 15.52 6.54
C ARG A 90 -2.52 15.62 5.77
N PRO A 91 -3.20 16.77 5.79
CA PRO A 91 -4.28 17.02 4.87
C PRO A 91 -3.78 16.90 3.42
N ASP A 92 -4.39 16.01 2.65
CA ASP A 92 -4.14 15.80 1.23
C ASP A 92 -5.48 15.81 0.49
N HIS A 93 -5.56 16.37 -0.71
CA HIS A 93 -6.84 16.55 -1.42
C HIS A 93 -7.90 17.26 -0.56
N TRP A 94 -7.68 18.53 -0.22
CA TRP A 94 -8.52 19.38 0.66
C TRP A 94 -10.05 19.26 0.45
N GLU A 95 -10.49 18.95 -0.76
CA GLU A 95 -11.91 18.76 -1.10
C GLU A 95 -12.52 17.48 -0.48
N TRP A 96 -11.67 16.55 -0.06
CA TRP A 96 -11.99 15.19 0.39
C TRP A 96 -11.37 14.82 1.74
N THR A 97 -10.46 15.65 2.26
CA THR A 97 -9.86 15.45 3.58
C THR A 97 -10.60 16.20 4.67
N ASP A 98 -10.67 15.54 5.82
CA ASP A 98 -11.21 16.08 7.06
C ASP A 98 -10.04 16.40 8.02
N THR A 99 -10.32 16.69 9.28
CA THR A 99 -9.27 16.88 10.31
C THR A 99 -8.30 15.69 10.40
N GLU A 100 -7.04 15.92 10.79
CA GLU A 100 -6.03 14.87 10.99
C GLU A 100 -6.53 13.70 11.87
N GLU A 101 -7.30 14.01 12.90
CA GLU A 101 -7.92 13.03 13.82
C GLU A 101 -8.84 12.02 13.11
N LYS A 102 -9.56 12.48 12.07
CA LYS A 102 -10.43 11.64 11.26
C LYS A 102 -9.65 10.86 10.21
N ILE A 103 -8.56 11.42 9.68
CA ILE A 103 -7.63 10.67 8.82
C ILE A 103 -7.07 9.48 9.61
N LEU A 104 -6.63 9.72 10.85
CA LEU A 104 -6.12 8.68 11.73
C LEU A 104 -7.18 7.61 12.06
N GLU A 105 -8.46 7.97 12.15
CA GLU A 105 -9.54 7.03 12.43
C GLU A 105 -9.61 5.86 11.43
N GLY A 106 -9.34 6.12 10.15
CA GLY A 106 -9.30 5.07 9.13
C GLY A 106 -8.17 4.05 9.32
N PHE A 107 -7.16 4.37 10.15
CA PHE A 107 -5.98 3.56 10.42
C PHE A 107 -5.91 3.04 11.87
N LYS A 108 -7.00 3.02 12.64
CA LYS A 108 -6.94 2.67 14.08
C LYS A 108 -6.76 1.18 14.42
N LYS A 109 -6.92 0.25 13.47
CA LYS A 109 -7.03 -1.19 13.79
C LYS A 109 -5.73 -2.01 13.66
N GLN A 110 -4.71 -1.56 12.94
CA GLN A 110 -3.60 -2.45 12.56
C GLN A 110 -2.28 -1.74 12.20
N PHE A 111 -1.86 -0.72 12.95
CA PHE A 111 -0.70 0.10 12.59
C PHE A 111 0.34 0.17 13.71
N LEU A 112 1.60 -0.07 13.36
CA LEU A 112 2.73 0.45 14.13
C LEU A 112 2.91 1.90 13.70
N ILE A 113 2.63 2.84 14.60
CA ILE A 113 3.07 4.22 14.43
C ILE A 113 4.56 4.23 14.78
N MET A 114 5.41 4.33 13.76
CA MET A 114 6.83 4.63 13.96
C MET A 114 6.97 6.14 13.99
N GLU A 115 7.01 6.73 15.19
CA GLU A 115 7.45 8.11 15.34
C GLU A 115 8.97 8.17 15.15
N PHE A 116 9.45 9.05 14.27
CA PHE A 116 10.87 9.38 14.09
C PHE A 116 11.18 10.70 14.80
#